data_AF-H0T9T6-F1
#
_entry.id   AF-H0T9T6-F1
#
_cell.length_a   1.000
_cell.length_b   1.000
_cell.length_c   1.000
_cell.angle_alpha   90.00
_cell.angle_beta   90.00
_cell.angle_gamma   90.00
#
_symmetry.space_group_name_H-M   'P 1'
#
loop_
_entity.id
_entity.type
_entity.pdbx_description
1 polymer ?
#
loop_
_entity_poly.entity_id
_entity_poly.type
_entity_poly.pdbx_seq_one_letter_code
_entity_poly.pdbx_strand_id
1 'polypeptide(L)'
;MTVALSVLALGAIILYGVSLRAGVGTRFTVILLASISFGAATCAAAEAIEFIYERSRGVAELPWALLGIVAAGVVVSPVAVRFVPIFGDEAARRLSLKVSLVIAGIIVPISAIMCFYLLRGLNYLPWTPSAPWWSPLHYLSGATLLLFTAAISGAYSLLFLNVNLTGPHKLYRDRLARTFVSKGDIKLSLLNPSQNAPYQLINATVNLPSSKSPVLRDRKGDFFLFSKHWSGSMSTGYSSTSKWRTNGSQIDLATAMAISGAAASPQMGMSSIPSLSALMTLLNIRLGFWIANPTKSSLGTPGFLCLLREMTGMVMSEENKWLNLSDGGHIENMGIFELLRRRCKFIVCVDGEADPESTFQGHLTLVRHAQIDLGIRIEPRFDEIRPDPNSRFSRTHSQLFRIVYPKTGDGRPAGVGLMLYLKLSLTGDEGELLKRYRSMNPDFPHQSTLDQFYDEEQFEAYRQLGVHVAEGTFAPALMTRTSEPNDVRSWFEQLAANMLEPAK
;
A
#
# COMPACT_ATOMS: atom_id res chain seq x y z
N MET A 1 0.35 40.79 1.79
CA MET A 1 -0.10 39.91 2.89
C MET A 1 1.09 39.26 3.59
N THR A 2 2.11 38.83 2.83
CA THR A 2 3.34 38.21 3.34
C THR A 2 4.11 39.08 4.33
N VAL A 3 4.23 40.40 4.08
CA VAL A 3 4.85 41.34 5.05
C VAL A 3 4.14 41.32 6.41
N ALA A 4 2.80 41.32 6.41
CA ALA A 4 2.03 41.28 7.65
C ALA A 4 2.20 39.95 8.41
N LEU A 5 2.24 38.82 7.69
CA LEU A 5 2.47 37.50 8.28
C LEU A 5 3.91 37.32 8.79
N SER A 6 4.91 37.89 8.11
CA SER A 6 6.30 37.89 8.56
C SER A 6 6.49 38.73 9.83
N VAL A 7 5.80 39.87 9.94
CA VAL A 7 5.79 40.70 11.17
C VAL A 7 5.10 39.96 12.32
N LEU A 8 3.96 39.29 12.05
CA LEU A 8 3.28 38.44 13.04
C LEU A 8 4.14 37.24 13.47
N ALA A 9 4.89 36.62 12.56
CA ALA A 9 5.81 35.54 12.87
C ALA A 9 6.92 36.03 13.82
N LEU A 10 7.50 37.20 13.52
CA LEU A 10 8.51 37.85 14.38
C LEU A 10 7.94 38.13 15.78
N GLY A 11 6.72 38.67 15.85
CA GLY A 11 6.02 38.90 17.12
C GLY A 11 5.75 37.61 17.91
N ALA A 12 5.39 36.52 17.22
CA ALA A 12 5.19 35.22 17.83
C ALA A 12 6.51 34.59 18.35
N ILE A 13 7.63 34.80 17.64
CA ILE A 13 8.97 34.38 18.10
C ILE A 13 9.35 35.12 19.39
N ILE A 14 9.10 36.43 19.44
CA ILE A 14 9.37 37.24 20.63
C ILE A 14 8.49 36.77 21.80
N LEU A 15 7.20 36.57 21.59
CA LEU A 15 6.26 36.08 22.60
C LEU A 15 6.63 34.67 23.11
N TYR A 16 7.10 33.81 22.22
CA TYR A 16 7.62 32.48 22.56
C TYR A 16 8.87 32.57 23.44
N GLY A 17 9.83 33.43 23.09
CA GLY A 17 11.03 33.67 23.89
C GLY A 17 10.72 34.25 25.28
N VAL A 18 9.75 35.16 25.39
CA VAL A 18 9.27 35.69 26.67
C VAL A 18 8.58 34.60 27.51
N SER A 19 7.76 33.76 26.89
CA SER A 19 7.04 32.67 27.57
C SER A 19 7.99 31.59 28.09
N LEU A 20 9.02 31.25 27.32
CA LEU A 20 10.11 30.35 27.74
C LEU A 20 10.83 30.88 28.99
N ARG A 21 11.12 32.18 29.02
CA ARG A 21 11.79 32.84 30.15
C ARG A 21 10.91 32.97 31.38
N ALA A 22 9.59 33.06 31.20
CA ALA A 22 8.60 33.15 32.27
C ALA A 22 8.16 31.78 32.85
N GLY A 23 8.65 30.66 32.31
CA GLY A 23 8.29 29.32 32.79
C GLY A 23 6.84 28.89 32.54
N VAL A 24 6.12 29.61 31.68
CA VAL A 24 4.71 29.31 31.34
C VAL A 24 4.67 28.20 30.28
N GLY A 25 3.73 27.26 30.39
CA GLY A 25 3.57 26.16 29.43
C GLY A 25 3.53 26.64 27.98
N THR A 26 4.51 26.20 27.18
CA THR A 26 4.80 26.76 25.84
C THR A 26 3.98 26.16 24.70
N ARG A 27 3.08 25.20 24.98
CA ARG A 27 2.34 24.49 23.92
C ARG A 27 1.54 25.44 23.01
N PHE A 28 0.87 26.43 23.59
CA PHE A 28 0.06 27.37 22.82
C PHE A 28 0.92 28.29 21.94
N THR A 29 2.00 28.84 22.49
CA THR A 29 2.92 29.71 21.74
C THR A 29 3.68 28.96 20.65
N VAL A 30 4.03 27.69 20.86
CA VAL A 30 4.61 26.81 19.81
C VAL A 30 3.62 26.57 18.68
N ILE A 31 2.36 26.21 18.99
CA ILE A 31 1.34 25.97 17.96
C ILE A 31 1.04 27.25 17.17
N LEU A 32 0.94 28.39 17.85
CA LEU A 32 0.72 29.69 17.23
C LEU A 32 1.89 30.08 16.31
N LEU A 33 3.13 29.93 16.78
CA LEU A 33 4.33 30.20 16.00
C LEU A 33 4.44 29.30 14.77
N ALA A 34 4.17 28.01 14.93
CA ALA A 34 4.19 27.05 13.82
C ALA A 34 3.11 27.40 12.78
N SER A 35 1.91 27.77 13.22
CA SER A 35 0.79 28.12 12.33
C SER A 35 1.06 29.41 11.55
N ILE A 36 1.59 30.45 12.22
CA ILE A 36 1.92 31.73 11.58
C ILE A 36 3.11 31.56 10.62
N SER A 37 4.15 30.82 11.02
CA SER A 37 5.31 30.52 10.16
C SER A 37 4.89 29.73 8.92
N PHE A 38 4.00 28.74 9.07
CA PHE A 38 3.46 27.99 7.95
C PHE A 38 2.63 28.88 7.01
N GLY A 39 1.77 29.74 7.56
CA GLY A 39 1.00 30.71 6.79
C GLY A 39 1.88 31.70 6.02
N ALA A 40 2.93 32.23 6.65
CA ALA A 40 3.91 33.13 6.04
C ALA A 40 4.67 32.45 4.91
N ALA A 41 5.18 31.23 5.13
CA ALA A 41 5.89 30.45 4.11
C ALA A 41 4.99 30.13 2.91
N THR A 42 3.72 29.80 3.16
CA THR A 42 2.73 29.53 2.09
C THR A 42 2.45 30.79 1.27
N CYS A 43 2.30 31.95 1.92
CA CYS A 43 2.09 33.21 1.22
C CYS A 43 3.33 33.67 0.44
N ALA A 44 4.52 33.51 1.03
CA ALA A 44 5.78 33.81 0.34
C ALA A 44 6.00 32.90 -0.87
N ALA A 45 5.68 31.60 -0.76
CA ALA A 45 5.69 30.69 -1.89
C ALA A 45 4.68 31.11 -2.97
N ALA A 46 3.46 31.49 -2.58
CA ALA A 46 2.45 31.98 -3.53
C ALA A 46 2.90 33.26 -4.24
N GLU A 47 3.47 34.24 -3.52
CA GLU A 47 4.02 35.47 -4.10
C GLU A 47 5.25 35.19 -4.98
N ALA A 48 6.12 34.25 -4.61
CA ALA A 48 7.25 33.85 -5.44
C ALA A 48 6.81 33.18 -6.75
N ILE A 49 5.80 32.30 -6.70
CA ILE A 49 5.21 31.69 -7.90
C ILE A 49 4.49 32.75 -8.74
N GLU A 50 3.81 33.71 -8.11
CA GLU A 50 3.18 34.84 -8.79
C GLU A 50 4.19 35.75 -9.48
N PHE A 51 5.30 36.08 -8.82
CA PHE A 51 6.40 36.83 -9.41
C PHE A 51 7.00 36.11 -10.63
N ILE A 52 7.19 34.79 -10.55
CA ILE A 52 7.64 33.96 -11.68
C ILE A 52 6.60 33.96 -12.82
N TYR A 53 5.32 33.86 -12.49
CA TYR A 53 4.22 33.89 -13.47
C TYR A 53 4.13 35.24 -14.20
N GLU A 54 4.18 36.36 -13.48
CA GLU A 54 4.12 37.70 -14.07
C GLU A 54 5.36 37.98 -14.94
N ARG A 55 6.53 37.52 -14.53
CA ARG A 55 7.77 37.64 -15.30
C ARG A 55 7.77 36.77 -16.56
N SER A 56 7.19 35.57 -16.48
CA SER A 56 7.06 34.63 -17.62
C SER A 56 5.94 35.00 -18.60
N ARG A 57 4.94 35.78 -18.16
CA ARG A 57 3.91 36.39 -19.04
C ARG A 57 4.53 37.24 -20.16
N GLY A 58 5.70 37.85 -19.91
CA GLY A 58 6.49 38.59 -20.91
C GLY A 58 7.37 37.73 -21.82
N VAL A 59 7.47 36.42 -21.57
CA VAL A 59 8.35 35.47 -22.30
C VAL A 59 7.54 34.36 -23.03
N ALA A 60 6.21 34.45 -23.09
CA ALA A 60 5.38 33.36 -23.59
C ALA A 60 5.11 33.41 -25.11
N GLU A 61 6.10 33.02 -25.91
CA GLU A 61 5.90 32.27 -27.16
C GLU A 61 6.26 30.77 -26.98
N LEU A 62 6.15 30.21 -25.77
CA LEU A 62 6.14 28.75 -25.66
C LEU A 62 4.82 28.25 -26.26
N PRO A 63 4.81 27.46 -27.35
CA PRO A 63 3.56 27.04 -27.96
C PRO A 63 2.84 26.16 -26.95
N TRP A 64 1.65 26.57 -26.52
CA TRP A 64 0.77 25.83 -25.62
C TRP A 64 0.52 24.38 -26.08
N ALA A 65 0.65 24.13 -27.37
CA ALA A 65 0.68 22.79 -27.98
C ALA A 65 1.82 21.91 -27.44
N LEU A 66 3.03 22.45 -27.26
CA LEU A 66 4.21 21.72 -26.81
C LEU A 66 4.03 21.19 -25.37
N LEU A 67 3.42 21.98 -24.49
CA LEU A 67 3.10 21.58 -23.12
C LEU A 67 1.93 20.59 -23.05
N GLY A 68 0.89 20.76 -23.89
CA GLY A 68 -0.17 19.77 -24.05
C GLY A 68 0.37 18.42 -24.55
N ILE A 69 1.32 18.45 -25.48
CA ILE A 69 2.04 17.27 -25.99
C ILE A 69 2.93 16.65 -24.91
N VAL A 70 3.61 17.45 -24.09
CA VAL A 70 4.42 16.95 -22.96
C VAL A 70 3.54 16.33 -21.88
N ALA A 71 2.43 16.98 -21.48
CA ALA A 71 1.49 16.43 -20.51
C ALA A 71 0.82 15.13 -21.03
N ALA A 72 0.39 15.11 -22.30
CA ALA A 72 -0.11 13.90 -22.95
C ALA A 72 0.98 12.83 -23.04
N GLY A 73 2.21 13.20 -23.38
CA GLY A 73 3.37 12.33 -23.48
C GLY A 73 3.74 11.69 -22.14
N VAL A 74 3.59 12.40 -21.02
CA VAL A 74 3.86 11.90 -19.66
C VAL A 74 2.75 10.98 -19.16
N VAL A 75 1.51 11.24 -19.55
CA VAL A 75 0.37 10.36 -19.23
C VAL A 75 0.42 9.09 -20.08
N VAL A 76 0.88 9.20 -21.33
CA VAL A 76 0.97 8.10 -22.30
C VAL A 76 2.28 7.32 -22.17
N SER A 77 3.41 7.92 -21.75
CA SER A 77 4.71 7.24 -21.72
C SER A 77 4.75 5.97 -20.87
N PRO A 78 4.12 5.88 -19.67
CA PRO A 78 4.12 4.65 -18.89
C PRO A 78 3.35 3.53 -19.59
N VAL A 79 2.38 3.90 -20.43
CA VAL A 79 1.60 2.98 -21.27
C VAL A 79 2.39 2.63 -22.54
N ALA A 80 3.04 3.59 -23.19
CA ALA A 80 3.78 3.37 -24.44
C ALA A 80 5.08 2.57 -24.23
N VAL A 81 5.85 2.84 -23.17
CA VAL A 81 7.03 2.05 -22.77
C VAL A 81 6.68 0.57 -22.61
N ARG A 82 5.42 0.27 -22.29
CA ARG A 82 4.90 -1.07 -22.05
C ARG A 82 4.52 -1.84 -23.31
N PHE A 83 4.30 -1.16 -24.45
CA PHE A 83 3.88 -1.78 -25.71
C PHE A 83 4.90 -1.67 -26.84
N VAL A 84 6.01 -0.95 -26.63
CA VAL A 84 7.08 -0.78 -27.61
C VAL A 84 8.14 -1.90 -27.43
N PRO A 85 8.32 -2.82 -28.39
CA PRO A 85 9.23 -3.98 -28.27
C PRO A 85 10.72 -3.64 -28.12
N ILE A 86 11.11 -2.37 -28.27
CA ILE A 86 12.50 -1.89 -28.23
C ILE A 86 13.04 -1.83 -26.78
N PHE A 87 12.19 -1.94 -25.76
CA PHE A 87 12.58 -2.02 -24.33
C PHE A 87 12.70 -3.47 -23.83
N GLY A 88 13.30 -4.36 -24.61
CA GLY A 88 13.49 -5.78 -24.25
C GLY A 88 14.50 -6.03 -23.12
N ASP A 89 15.32 -5.04 -22.76
CA ASP A 89 16.22 -5.12 -21.61
C ASP A 89 15.50 -4.65 -20.32
N GLU A 90 15.43 -5.53 -19.33
CA GLU A 90 14.77 -5.28 -18.06
C GLU A 90 15.40 -4.11 -17.30
N ALA A 91 16.71 -3.87 -17.46
CA ALA A 91 17.41 -2.72 -16.87
C ALA A 91 16.96 -1.40 -17.52
N ALA A 92 16.85 -1.37 -18.85
CA ALA A 92 16.35 -0.20 -19.59
C ALA A 92 14.88 0.08 -19.26
N ARG A 93 14.07 -0.97 -19.11
CA ARG A 93 12.66 -0.86 -18.69
C ARG A 93 12.54 -0.30 -17.27
N ARG A 94 13.31 -0.81 -16.29
CA ARG A 94 13.36 -0.28 -14.91
C ARG A 94 13.81 1.19 -14.87
N LEU A 95 14.84 1.54 -15.64
CA LEU A 95 15.32 2.92 -15.74
C LEU A 95 14.24 3.82 -16.34
N SER A 96 13.62 3.40 -17.44
CA SER A 96 12.57 4.18 -18.12
C SER A 96 11.32 4.41 -17.25
N LEU A 97 10.89 3.42 -16.45
CA LEU A 97 9.80 3.56 -15.49
C LEU A 97 10.17 4.51 -14.34
N LYS A 98 11.36 4.39 -13.77
CA LYS A 98 11.86 5.32 -12.74
C LYS A 98 11.92 6.75 -13.26
N VAL A 99 12.51 6.95 -14.44
CA VAL A 99 12.60 8.24 -15.11
C VAL A 99 11.20 8.78 -15.40
N SER A 100 10.28 7.97 -15.91
CA SER A 100 8.89 8.38 -16.18
C SER A 100 8.14 8.79 -14.91
N LEU A 101 8.33 8.08 -13.80
CA LEU A 101 7.74 8.44 -12.50
C LEU A 101 8.30 9.74 -11.94
N VAL A 102 9.61 9.96 -12.06
CA VAL A 102 10.26 11.22 -11.65
C VAL A 102 9.77 12.38 -12.52
N ILE A 103 9.72 12.17 -13.84
CA ILE A 103 9.20 13.16 -14.80
C ILE A 103 7.73 13.46 -14.50
N ALA A 104 6.88 12.46 -14.27
CA ALA A 104 5.48 12.65 -13.88
C ALA A 104 5.38 13.40 -12.54
N GLY A 105 6.24 13.06 -11.58
CA GLY A 105 6.35 13.72 -10.29
C GLY A 105 6.71 15.20 -10.37
N ILE A 106 7.35 15.64 -11.44
CA ILE A 106 7.67 17.06 -11.69
C ILE A 106 6.58 17.72 -12.55
N ILE A 107 6.17 17.07 -13.63
CA ILE A 107 5.29 17.66 -14.65
C ILE A 107 3.85 17.79 -14.15
N VAL A 108 3.32 16.84 -13.38
CA VAL A 108 1.94 16.92 -12.91
C VAL A 108 1.74 18.07 -11.92
N PRO A 109 2.60 18.29 -10.90
CA PRO A 109 2.51 19.49 -10.07
C PRO A 109 2.63 20.78 -10.87
N ILE A 110 3.57 20.86 -11.82
CA ILE A 110 3.71 22.04 -12.69
C ILE A 110 2.44 22.27 -13.51
N SER A 111 1.89 21.20 -14.10
CA SER A 111 0.65 21.26 -14.88
C SER A 111 -0.54 21.69 -14.03
N ALA A 112 -0.63 21.23 -12.78
CA ALA A 112 -1.67 21.65 -11.84
C ALA A 112 -1.54 23.14 -11.47
N ILE A 113 -0.32 23.62 -11.19
CA ILE A 113 -0.04 25.03 -10.95
C ILE A 113 -0.39 25.87 -12.19
N MET A 114 -0.02 25.41 -13.40
CA MET A 114 -0.37 26.08 -14.65
C MET A 114 -1.87 26.12 -14.88
N CYS A 115 -2.60 25.01 -14.70
CA CYS A 115 -4.06 24.98 -14.77
C CYS A 115 -4.70 25.98 -13.80
N PHE A 116 -4.16 26.10 -12.58
CA PHE A 116 -4.61 27.11 -11.63
C PHE A 116 -4.43 28.54 -12.17
N TYR A 117 -3.26 28.87 -12.73
CA TYR A 117 -3.03 30.19 -13.33
C TYR A 117 -3.84 30.44 -14.61
N LEU A 118 -4.11 29.40 -15.42
CA LEU A 118 -5.01 29.48 -16.57
C LEU A 118 -6.43 29.82 -16.13
N LEU A 119 -6.94 29.12 -15.11
CA LEU A 119 -8.26 29.42 -14.53
C LEU A 119 -8.28 30.82 -13.91
N ARG A 120 -7.21 31.25 -13.24
CA ARG A 120 -7.09 32.62 -12.75
C ARG A 120 -7.08 33.65 -13.89
N GLY A 121 -6.56 33.30 -15.06
CA GLY A 121 -6.62 34.11 -16.28
C GLY A 121 -8.03 34.58 -16.62
N LEU A 122 -9.05 33.75 -16.33
CA LEU A 122 -10.46 34.11 -16.52
C LEU A 122 -10.86 35.35 -15.73
N ASN A 123 -10.28 35.59 -14.55
CA ASN A 123 -10.61 36.74 -13.71
C ASN A 123 -10.35 38.10 -14.40
N TYR A 124 -9.43 38.13 -15.37
CA TYR A 124 -9.06 39.36 -16.09
C TYR A 124 -9.89 39.59 -17.35
N LEU A 125 -10.78 38.66 -17.72
CA LEU A 125 -11.62 38.79 -18.90
C LEU A 125 -12.86 39.64 -18.56
N PRO A 126 -13.03 40.82 -19.17
CA PRO A 126 -14.20 41.64 -18.93
C PRO A 126 -15.45 40.96 -19.50
N TRP A 127 -16.61 41.31 -18.95
CA TRP A 127 -17.89 40.93 -19.55
C TRP A 127 -17.99 41.55 -20.95
N THR A 128 -18.26 40.72 -21.96
CA THR A 128 -18.29 41.12 -23.37
C THR A 128 -19.62 40.70 -24.00
N PRO A 129 -20.67 41.53 -23.87
CA PRO A 129 -22.00 41.23 -24.45
C PRO A 129 -22.00 41.10 -25.98
N SER A 130 -20.96 41.60 -26.65
CA SER A 130 -20.76 41.47 -28.10
C SER A 130 -20.07 40.16 -28.50
N ALA A 131 -19.63 39.33 -27.56
CA ALA A 131 -19.07 38.02 -27.85
C ALA A 131 -20.14 37.12 -28.51
N PRO A 132 -19.74 36.09 -29.27
CA PRO A 132 -20.69 35.14 -29.84
C PRO A 132 -21.59 34.52 -28.76
N TRP A 133 -22.84 34.23 -29.11
CA TRP A 133 -23.85 33.69 -28.17
C TRP A 133 -23.44 32.39 -27.46
N TRP A 134 -22.54 31.61 -28.05
CA TRP A 134 -22.01 30.37 -27.46
C TRP A 134 -20.88 30.63 -26.44
N SER A 135 -20.33 31.84 -26.38
CA SER A 135 -19.29 32.21 -25.44
C SER A 135 -19.89 32.51 -24.06
N PRO A 136 -19.41 31.89 -22.98
CA PRO A 136 -19.86 32.23 -21.62
C PRO A 136 -19.66 33.71 -21.26
N LEU A 137 -18.68 34.37 -21.88
CA LEU A 137 -18.39 35.80 -21.68
C LEU A 137 -19.45 36.74 -22.25
N HIS A 138 -20.34 36.22 -23.11
CA HIS A 138 -21.53 36.93 -23.58
C HIS A 138 -22.48 37.24 -22.42
N TYR A 139 -22.63 36.30 -21.50
CA TYR A 139 -23.59 36.39 -20.39
C TYR A 139 -22.97 36.82 -19.07
N LEU A 140 -21.69 36.52 -18.84
CA LEU A 140 -21.04 36.67 -17.53
C LEU A 140 -19.66 37.31 -17.66
N SER A 141 -19.21 37.99 -16.60
CA SER A 141 -17.80 38.37 -16.49
C SER A 141 -16.92 37.13 -16.27
N GLY A 142 -15.65 37.20 -16.65
CA GLY A 142 -14.74 36.08 -16.44
C GLY A 142 -14.48 35.77 -14.95
N ALA A 143 -14.56 36.78 -14.07
CA ALA A 143 -14.55 36.58 -12.61
C ALA A 143 -15.76 35.76 -12.12
N THR A 144 -16.95 36.08 -12.63
CA THR A 144 -18.17 35.33 -12.32
C THR A 144 -18.10 33.90 -12.86
N LEU A 145 -17.57 33.71 -14.07
CA LEU A 145 -17.36 32.39 -14.67
C LEU A 145 -16.37 31.53 -13.86
N LEU A 146 -15.30 32.13 -13.36
CA LEU A 146 -14.34 31.45 -12.49
C LEU A 146 -14.99 30.98 -11.19
N LEU A 147 -15.79 31.85 -10.54
CA LEU A 147 -16.55 31.50 -9.35
C LEU A 147 -17.53 30.35 -9.62
N PHE A 148 -18.28 30.40 -10.73
CA PHE A 148 -19.16 29.31 -11.13
C PHE A 148 -18.40 28.01 -11.36
N THR A 149 -17.26 28.06 -12.06
CA THR A 149 -16.43 26.87 -12.34
C THR A 149 -15.90 26.27 -11.05
N ALA A 150 -15.42 27.09 -10.13
CA ALA A 150 -14.93 26.66 -8.82
C ALA A 150 -16.07 26.07 -7.96
N ALA A 151 -17.24 26.72 -7.95
CA ALA A 151 -18.42 26.25 -7.21
C ALA A 151 -18.95 24.92 -7.76
N ILE A 152 -19.07 24.78 -9.09
CA ILE A 152 -19.50 23.53 -9.75
C ILE A 152 -18.48 22.42 -9.50
N SER A 153 -17.19 22.69 -9.67
CA SER A 153 -16.13 21.70 -9.42
C SER A 153 -16.09 21.27 -7.95
N GLY A 154 -16.27 22.22 -7.03
CA GLY A 154 -16.37 21.96 -5.59
C GLY A 154 -17.60 21.13 -5.24
N ALA A 155 -18.77 21.49 -5.77
CA ALA A 155 -20.00 20.73 -5.59
C ALA A 155 -19.87 19.31 -6.18
N TYR A 156 -19.28 19.18 -7.37
CA TYR A 156 -19.02 17.89 -7.97
C TYR A 156 -18.08 17.02 -7.10
N SER A 157 -16.98 17.60 -6.65
CA SER A 157 -15.98 16.94 -5.79
C SER A 157 -16.56 16.51 -4.44
N LEU A 158 -17.47 17.30 -3.86
CA LEU A 158 -18.09 17.00 -2.57
C LEU A 158 -19.23 15.97 -2.68
N LEU A 159 -20.03 16.03 -3.75
CA LEU A 159 -21.26 15.24 -3.87
C LEU A 159 -21.09 13.94 -4.67
N PHE A 160 -20.17 13.92 -5.65
CA PHE A 160 -20.07 12.82 -6.62
C PHE A 160 -18.72 12.10 -6.62
N LEU A 161 -17.66 12.71 -6.07
CA LEU A 161 -16.36 12.06 -5.99
C LEU A 161 -16.44 10.84 -5.05
N ASN A 162 -16.08 9.67 -5.57
CA ASN A 162 -15.81 8.51 -4.76
C ASN A 162 -14.36 8.08 -4.98
N VAL A 163 -13.53 8.30 -3.96
CA VAL A 163 -12.10 7.99 -3.96
C VAL A 163 -11.88 6.52 -4.31
N ASN A 164 -12.67 5.58 -3.80
CA ASN A 164 -12.47 4.15 -4.11
C ASN A 164 -12.68 3.81 -5.60
N LEU A 165 -13.47 4.61 -6.33
CA LEU A 165 -13.80 4.33 -7.74
C LEU A 165 -12.93 5.10 -8.73
N THR A 166 -12.36 6.23 -8.31
CA THR A 166 -11.54 7.09 -9.18
C THR A 166 -10.08 6.65 -9.28
N GLY A 167 -9.66 5.64 -8.52
CA GLY A 167 -8.29 5.12 -8.48
C GLY A 167 -8.11 3.80 -9.23
N PRO A 168 -6.87 3.36 -9.47
CA PRO A 168 -6.57 2.11 -10.18
C PRO A 168 -7.07 0.84 -9.45
N HIS A 169 -7.39 0.96 -8.15
CA HIS A 169 -7.88 -0.17 -7.33
C HIS A 169 -9.03 -0.94 -7.98
N LYS A 170 -10.04 -0.25 -8.54
CA LYS A 170 -11.18 -0.92 -9.17
C LYS A 170 -10.75 -1.80 -10.34
N LEU A 171 -9.88 -1.28 -11.21
CA LEU A 171 -9.36 -2.04 -12.35
C LEU A 171 -8.58 -3.27 -11.88
N TYR A 172 -7.74 -3.11 -10.85
CA TYR A 172 -6.97 -4.21 -10.25
C TYR A 172 -7.88 -5.29 -9.67
N ARG A 173 -8.85 -4.89 -8.83
CA ARG A 173 -9.89 -5.76 -8.28
C ARG A 173 -10.64 -6.52 -9.37
N ASP A 174 -11.10 -5.84 -10.41
CA ASP A 174 -11.89 -6.46 -11.48
C ASP A 174 -11.07 -7.47 -12.28
N ARG A 175 -9.76 -7.25 -12.47
CA ARG A 175 -8.86 -8.24 -13.07
C ARG A 175 -8.70 -9.46 -12.18
N LEU A 176 -8.43 -9.28 -10.89
CA LEU A 176 -8.31 -10.39 -9.95
C LEU A 176 -9.62 -11.19 -9.83
N ALA A 177 -10.77 -10.51 -9.82
CA ALA A 177 -12.09 -11.15 -9.79
C ALA A 177 -12.31 -12.06 -11.00
N ARG A 178 -11.96 -11.58 -12.20
CA ARG A 178 -12.05 -12.36 -13.44
C ARG A 178 -11.16 -13.59 -13.41
N THR A 179 -9.93 -13.47 -12.92
CA THR A 179 -8.96 -14.57 -12.91
C THR A 179 -9.25 -15.61 -11.82
N PHE A 180 -9.53 -15.17 -10.58
CA PHE A 180 -9.54 -16.07 -9.41
C PHE A 180 -10.91 -16.32 -8.79
N VAL A 181 -11.91 -15.45 -9.03
CA VAL A 181 -13.23 -15.57 -8.37
C VAL A 181 -14.28 -16.18 -9.32
N SER A 182 -14.14 -15.99 -10.63
CA SER A 182 -14.92 -16.61 -11.73
C SER A 182 -16.44 -16.41 -11.76
N LYS A 183 -17.11 -16.12 -10.62
CA LYS A 183 -18.57 -16.00 -10.49
C LYS A 183 -18.99 -14.74 -9.71
N GLY A 184 -18.79 -13.57 -10.32
CA GLY A 184 -19.32 -12.30 -9.82
C GLY A 184 -18.86 -11.90 -8.40
N ASP A 185 -19.55 -10.93 -7.80
CA ASP A 185 -19.19 -10.35 -6.51
C ASP A 185 -19.68 -11.23 -5.34
N ILE A 186 -18.88 -12.25 -5.00
CA ILE A 186 -19.17 -13.12 -3.85
C ILE A 186 -18.92 -12.36 -2.56
N LYS A 187 -19.99 -12.11 -1.78
CA LYS A 187 -19.90 -11.47 -0.46
C LYS A 187 -19.03 -12.31 0.47
N LEU A 188 -18.08 -11.66 1.14
CA LEU A 188 -17.13 -12.32 2.04
C LEU A 188 -17.84 -13.08 3.18
N SER A 189 -18.95 -12.53 3.67
CA SER A 189 -19.81 -13.10 4.71
C SER A 189 -20.48 -14.42 4.33
N LEU A 190 -20.61 -14.70 3.02
CA LEU A 190 -21.28 -15.88 2.48
C LEU A 190 -20.30 -16.94 1.97
N LEU A 191 -18.99 -16.74 2.13
CA LEU A 191 -17.99 -17.68 1.65
C LEU A 191 -18.13 -19.06 2.28
N ASN A 192 -17.74 -20.09 1.52
CA ASN A 192 -17.67 -21.47 1.97
C ASN A 192 -18.97 -21.91 2.70
N PRO A 193 -20.14 -21.89 2.02
CA PRO A 193 -21.42 -22.21 2.65
C PRO A 193 -21.50 -23.68 3.08
N SER A 194 -20.91 -24.59 2.30
CA SER A 194 -20.86 -26.03 2.58
C SER A 194 -19.76 -26.45 3.56
N GLN A 195 -18.86 -25.54 3.94
CA GLN A 195 -17.72 -25.80 4.83
C GLN A 195 -16.71 -26.84 4.29
N ASN A 196 -16.71 -27.11 2.98
CA ASN A 196 -15.82 -28.08 2.35
C ASN A 196 -14.44 -27.50 1.99
N ALA A 197 -14.25 -26.18 2.11
CA ALA A 197 -12.99 -25.50 1.84
C ALA A 197 -12.33 -24.97 3.14
N PRO A 198 -11.02 -24.63 3.11
CA PRO A 198 -10.37 -23.96 4.23
C PRO A 198 -11.08 -22.67 4.66
N TYR A 199 -10.97 -22.33 5.95
CA TYR A 199 -11.48 -21.06 6.46
C TYR A 199 -10.56 -19.91 6.02
N GLN A 200 -10.99 -19.14 5.02
CA GLN A 200 -10.18 -18.07 4.45
C GLN A 200 -9.96 -16.92 5.45
N LEU A 201 -8.69 -16.58 5.65
CA LEU A 201 -8.23 -15.38 6.33
C LEU A 201 -7.48 -14.53 5.29
N ILE A 202 -7.78 -13.23 5.22
CA ILE A 202 -7.14 -12.30 4.30
C ILE A 202 -6.56 -11.15 5.11
N ASN A 203 -5.25 -10.95 5.02
CA ASN A 203 -4.53 -9.93 5.78
C ASN A 203 -4.52 -8.60 5.02
N ALA A 204 -4.66 -7.50 5.75
CA ALA A 204 -4.52 -6.14 5.26
C ALA A 204 -3.91 -5.27 6.36
N THR A 205 -3.51 -4.05 6.00
CA THR A 205 -3.04 -3.05 6.96
C THR A 205 -4.09 -1.95 7.08
N VAL A 206 -4.50 -1.60 8.30
CA VAL A 206 -5.22 -0.34 8.54
C VAL A 206 -4.23 0.77 8.85
N ASN A 207 -4.24 1.84 8.05
CA ASN A 207 -3.31 2.96 8.17
C ASN A 207 -3.82 3.96 9.20
N LEU A 208 -3.04 4.15 10.28
CA LEU A 208 -3.39 4.95 11.45
C LEU A 208 -2.26 5.93 11.85
N PRO A 209 -1.70 6.74 10.93
CA PRO A 209 -0.58 7.64 11.22
C PRO A 209 -0.89 8.73 12.27
N SER A 210 -2.17 9.00 12.54
CA SER A 210 -2.61 9.95 13.57
C SER A 210 -3.03 9.27 14.90
N SER A 211 -2.77 7.97 15.08
CA SER A 211 -3.12 7.28 16.33
C SER A 211 -2.30 7.82 17.52
N LYS A 212 -2.94 7.91 18.68
CA LYS A 212 -2.29 8.32 19.94
C LYS A 212 -1.60 7.16 20.64
N SER A 213 -1.94 5.92 20.28
CA SER A 213 -1.37 4.71 20.87
C SER A 213 0.14 4.65 20.67
N PRO A 214 0.94 4.47 21.74
CA PRO A 214 2.40 4.36 21.62
C PRO A 214 2.84 3.23 20.68
N VAL A 215 2.17 2.07 20.74
CA VAL A 215 2.48 0.88 19.94
C VAL A 215 2.27 1.13 18.44
N LEU A 216 1.25 1.91 18.10
CA LEU A 216 0.87 2.16 16.70
C LEU A 216 1.62 3.36 16.09
N ARG A 217 2.19 4.25 16.93
CA ARG A 217 2.87 5.46 16.46
C ARG A 217 4.08 5.14 15.59
N ASP A 218 4.86 4.13 15.97
CA ASP A 218 6.05 3.73 15.23
C ASP A 218 5.69 2.92 13.97
N ARG A 219 4.63 2.10 14.05
CA ARG A 219 4.13 1.28 12.93
C ARG A 219 3.32 2.08 11.91
N LYS A 220 2.72 3.19 12.33
CA LYS A 220 1.73 4.01 11.57
C LYS A 220 0.51 3.23 11.06
N GLY A 221 0.23 2.05 11.63
CA GLY A 221 -0.86 1.19 11.22
C GLY A 221 -0.99 -0.05 12.11
N ASP A 222 -2.00 -0.87 11.86
CA ASP A 222 -2.28 -2.11 12.59
C ASP A 222 -2.74 -3.22 11.63
N PHE A 223 -2.64 -4.47 12.08
CA PHE A 223 -3.12 -5.64 11.34
C PHE A 223 -4.63 -5.62 11.22
N PHE A 224 -5.14 -5.63 9.99
CA PHE A 224 -6.57 -5.71 9.69
C PHE A 224 -6.88 -7.06 9.05
N LEU A 225 -7.75 -7.83 9.67
CA LEU A 225 -8.16 -9.13 9.18
C LEU A 225 -9.52 -9.04 8.50
N PHE A 226 -9.61 -9.64 7.32
CA PHE A 226 -10.86 -10.01 6.67
C PHE A 226 -11.09 -11.51 6.84
N SER A 227 -12.27 -11.89 7.33
CA SER A 227 -12.70 -13.29 7.37
C SER A 227 -14.21 -13.41 7.17
N LYS A 228 -14.74 -14.63 7.01
CA LYS A 228 -16.18 -14.87 6.80
C LYS A 228 -17.04 -14.26 7.91
N HIS A 229 -16.71 -14.51 9.18
CA HIS A 229 -17.58 -14.14 10.29
C HIS A 229 -17.25 -12.77 10.88
N TRP A 230 -15.95 -12.48 11.07
CA TRP A 230 -15.48 -11.29 11.76
C TRP A 230 -14.34 -10.62 10.99
N SER A 231 -14.44 -9.32 10.81
CA SER A 231 -13.37 -8.50 10.22
C SER A 231 -13.07 -7.31 11.11
N GLY A 232 -11.82 -6.84 11.10
CA GLY A 232 -11.37 -5.74 11.95
C GLY A 232 -9.90 -5.84 12.35
N SER A 233 -9.48 -4.95 13.24
CA SER A 233 -8.15 -4.95 13.86
C SER A 233 -8.26 -4.91 15.39
N MET A 234 -7.14 -5.07 16.09
CA MET A 234 -7.11 -4.85 17.54
C MET A 234 -7.43 -3.39 17.90
N SER A 235 -6.90 -2.44 17.12
CA SER A 235 -7.12 -1.00 17.30
C SER A 235 -8.54 -0.53 16.98
N THR A 236 -9.18 -1.11 15.97
CA THR A 236 -10.53 -0.70 15.51
C THR A 236 -11.66 -1.57 16.07
N GLY A 237 -11.30 -2.72 16.67
CA GLY A 237 -12.22 -3.74 17.12
C GLY A 237 -12.69 -4.66 15.99
N TYR A 238 -13.12 -5.87 16.38
CA TYR A 238 -13.69 -6.84 15.45
C TYR A 238 -15.21 -6.70 15.39
N SER A 239 -15.74 -6.61 14.17
CA SER A 239 -17.18 -6.57 13.90
C SER A 239 -17.57 -7.64 12.90
N SER A 240 -18.84 -8.05 12.93
CA SER A 240 -19.34 -9.02 11.94
C SER A 240 -19.04 -8.53 10.53
N THR A 241 -18.47 -9.39 9.69
CA THR A 241 -18.11 -9.07 8.30
C THR A 241 -19.29 -8.50 7.51
N SER A 242 -20.50 -8.98 7.81
CA SER A 242 -21.76 -8.49 7.22
C SER A 242 -22.11 -7.05 7.56
N LYS A 243 -21.46 -6.40 8.54
CA LYS A 243 -21.65 -4.98 8.91
C LYS A 243 -20.68 -4.04 8.20
N TRP A 244 -19.54 -4.55 7.75
CA TRP A 244 -18.57 -3.75 6.99
C TRP A 244 -19.15 -3.40 5.62
N ARG A 245 -19.03 -2.12 5.25
CA ARG A 245 -19.62 -1.58 4.01
C ARG A 245 -18.55 -0.92 3.16
N THR A 246 -18.62 -1.18 1.85
CA THR A 246 -17.79 -0.58 0.81
C THR A 246 -18.74 0.01 -0.23
N ASN A 247 -18.70 1.33 -0.47
CA ASN A 247 -19.57 1.98 -1.45
C ASN A 247 -21.08 1.66 -1.32
N GLY A 248 -21.57 1.45 -0.08
CA GLY A 248 -22.97 1.08 0.19
C GLY A 248 -23.28 -0.43 0.16
N SER A 249 -22.38 -1.27 -0.37
CA SER A 249 -22.54 -2.73 -0.40
C SER A 249 -21.74 -3.44 0.69
N GLN A 250 -22.05 -4.71 0.97
CA GLN A 250 -21.18 -5.55 1.81
C GLN A 250 -19.84 -5.79 1.10
N ILE A 251 -18.78 -6.01 1.87
CA ILE A 251 -17.49 -6.39 1.29
C ILE A 251 -17.55 -7.75 0.59
N ASP A 252 -17.01 -7.81 -0.62
CA ASP A 252 -16.85 -9.03 -1.40
C ASP A 252 -15.40 -9.55 -1.35
N LEU A 253 -15.23 -10.81 -1.75
CA LEU A 253 -13.94 -11.49 -1.74
C LEU A 253 -12.92 -10.80 -2.65
N ALA A 254 -13.33 -10.36 -3.85
CA ALA A 254 -12.44 -9.71 -4.81
C ALA A 254 -11.85 -8.40 -4.26
N THR A 255 -12.67 -7.62 -3.55
CA THR A 255 -12.27 -6.38 -2.88
C THR A 255 -11.31 -6.68 -1.73
N ALA A 256 -11.62 -7.64 -0.87
CA ALA A 256 -10.71 -8.03 0.22
C ALA A 256 -9.34 -8.51 -0.32
N MET A 257 -9.35 -9.34 -1.37
CA MET A 257 -8.15 -9.82 -2.05
C MET A 257 -7.36 -8.67 -2.70
N ALA A 258 -8.03 -7.75 -3.39
CA ALA A 258 -7.39 -6.59 -4.00
C ALA A 258 -6.77 -5.64 -2.98
N ILE A 259 -7.41 -5.44 -1.82
CA ILE A 259 -6.84 -4.66 -0.71
C ILE A 259 -5.60 -5.35 -0.15
N SER A 260 -5.68 -6.67 0.04
CA SER A 260 -4.57 -7.47 0.60
C SER A 260 -3.30 -7.41 -0.23
N GLY A 261 -3.40 -7.32 -1.56
CA GLY A 261 -2.25 -7.23 -2.48
C GLY A 261 -2.06 -5.85 -3.11
N ALA A 262 -2.51 -4.78 -2.45
CA ALA A 262 -2.45 -3.40 -2.92
C ALA A 262 -1.06 -2.75 -2.72
N ALA A 263 -0.01 -3.31 -3.33
CA ALA A 263 1.39 -2.97 -3.04
C ALA A 263 1.80 -1.49 -3.27
N ALA A 264 1.08 -0.74 -4.11
CA ALA A 264 1.33 0.68 -4.37
C ALA A 264 0.23 1.56 -3.75
N SER A 265 0.49 2.11 -2.56
CA SER A 265 -0.44 2.97 -1.81
C SER A 265 0.29 4.21 -1.30
N PRO A 266 -0.35 5.40 -1.25
CA PRO A 266 0.24 6.57 -0.60
C PRO A 266 0.59 6.32 0.87
N GLN A 267 -0.14 5.43 1.54
CA GLN A 267 0.14 4.97 2.90
C GLN A 267 0.54 3.49 2.87
N MET A 268 1.75 3.22 3.35
CA MET A 268 2.43 1.92 3.34
C MET A 268 2.97 1.54 4.74
N GLY A 269 2.22 1.87 5.80
CA GLY A 269 2.65 1.63 7.18
C GLY A 269 4.00 2.28 7.49
N MET A 270 4.98 1.48 7.92
CA MET A 270 6.33 1.93 8.30
C MET A 270 7.10 2.59 7.15
N SER A 271 6.84 2.18 5.90
CA SER A 271 7.54 2.68 4.71
C SER A 271 6.95 3.99 4.15
N SER A 272 5.95 4.57 4.81
CA SER A 272 5.28 5.79 4.33
C SER A 272 6.20 7.02 4.44
N ILE A 273 6.51 7.63 3.28
CA ILE A 273 7.28 8.87 3.18
C ILE A 273 6.32 10.03 2.84
N PRO A 274 6.15 11.06 3.69
CA PRO A 274 5.12 12.09 3.52
C PRO A 274 5.13 12.82 2.17
N SER A 275 6.30 13.17 1.64
CA SER A 275 6.43 13.83 0.33
C SER A 275 6.01 12.92 -0.82
N LEU A 276 6.36 11.64 -0.73
CA LEU A 276 5.97 10.62 -1.72
C LEU A 276 4.47 10.31 -1.63
N SER A 277 3.90 10.23 -0.41
CA SER A 277 2.46 10.06 -0.20
C SER A 277 1.67 11.18 -0.89
N ALA A 278 2.11 12.43 -0.74
CA ALA A 278 1.48 13.57 -1.39
C ALA A 278 1.55 13.47 -2.92
N LEU A 279 2.73 13.13 -3.44
CA LEU A 279 2.94 12.97 -4.88
C LEU A 279 2.14 11.82 -5.48
N MET A 280 2.15 10.64 -4.86
CA MET A 280 1.38 9.47 -5.30
C MET A 280 -0.12 9.76 -5.28
N THR A 281 -0.61 10.47 -4.26
CA THR A 281 -2.02 10.86 -4.18
C THR A 281 -2.38 11.83 -5.31
N LEU A 282 -1.54 12.82 -5.60
CA LEU A 282 -1.73 13.78 -6.70
C LEU A 282 -1.71 13.09 -8.07
N LEU A 283 -0.78 12.14 -8.26
CA LEU A 283 -0.66 11.31 -9.48
C LEU A 283 -1.74 10.22 -9.56
N ASN A 284 -2.60 10.09 -8.55
CA ASN A 284 -3.62 9.05 -8.43
C ASN A 284 -3.04 7.61 -8.50
N ILE A 285 -1.77 7.43 -8.11
CA ILE A 285 -1.11 6.13 -7.95
C ILE A 285 -1.46 5.60 -6.56
N ARG A 286 -2.69 5.06 -6.45
CA ARG A 286 -3.24 4.61 -5.17
C ARG A 286 -4.09 3.34 -5.30
N LEU A 287 -3.58 2.27 -4.71
CA LEU A 287 -4.32 1.02 -4.52
C LEU A 287 -4.94 0.93 -3.11
N GLY A 288 -4.63 1.89 -2.23
CA GLY A 288 -5.29 2.02 -0.92
C GLY A 288 -6.81 2.18 -1.05
N PHE A 289 -7.53 1.74 -0.02
CA PHE A 289 -8.98 1.60 -0.06
C PHE A 289 -9.64 2.13 1.21
N TRP A 290 -10.70 2.91 1.07
CA TRP A 290 -11.44 3.45 2.21
C TRP A 290 -12.66 2.60 2.55
N ILE A 291 -12.76 2.16 3.81
CA ILE A 291 -13.88 1.37 4.32
C ILE A 291 -14.61 2.09 5.45
N ALA A 292 -15.92 1.90 5.53
CA ALA A 292 -16.74 2.43 6.61
C ALA A 292 -16.51 1.64 7.91
N ASN A 293 -16.21 2.34 9.00
CA ASN A 293 -16.10 1.75 10.33
C ASN A 293 -17.51 1.39 10.85
N PRO A 294 -17.84 0.11 11.10
CA PRO A 294 -19.18 -0.33 11.49
C PRO A 294 -19.58 0.11 12.91
N THR A 295 -18.62 0.50 13.74
CA THR A 295 -18.88 1.03 15.09
C THR A 295 -19.33 2.50 15.06
N LYS A 296 -19.23 3.16 13.91
CA LYS A 296 -19.56 4.58 13.72
C LYS A 296 -20.62 4.71 12.63
N SER A 297 -21.56 5.63 12.79
CA SER A 297 -22.48 5.96 11.69
C SER A 297 -21.72 6.68 10.57
N SER A 298 -21.61 6.02 9.43
CA SER A 298 -21.13 6.59 8.18
C SER A 298 -22.28 6.64 7.19
N LEU A 299 -22.49 7.80 6.59
CA LEU A 299 -23.41 8.01 5.49
C LEU A 299 -22.59 8.45 4.28
N GLY A 300 -22.98 7.99 3.10
CA GLY A 300 -22.36 8.38 1.84
C GLY A 300 -21.11 7.56 1.46
N THR A 301 -20.31 8.13 0.56
CA THR A 301 -19.11 7.53 -0.03
C THR A 301 -17.84 8.23 0.47
N PRO A 302 -16.67 7.59 0.38
CA PRO A 302 -15.41 8.26 0.70
C PRO A 302 -15.10 9.33 -0.36
N GLY A 303 -15.43 10.58 -0.03
CA GLY A 303 -15.25 11.73 -0.92
C GLY A 303 -13.91 12.45 -0.77
N PHE A 304 -13.85 13.69 -1.26
CA PHE A 304 -12.63 14.49 -1.32
C PHE A 304 -11.84 14.62 0.00
N LEU A 305 -12.54 14.69 1.13
CA LEU A 305 -11.88 14.76 2.45
C LEU A 305 -11.07 13.50 2.76
N CYS A 306 -11.46 12.32 2.28
CA CYS A 306 -10.67 11.10 2.43
C CYS A 306 -9.38 11.19 1.60
N LEU A 307 -9.45 11.76 0.40
CA LEU A 307 -8.27 12.00 -0.44
C LEU A 307 -7.27 12.94 0.25
N LEU A 308 -7.74 14.05 0.83
CA LEU A 308 -6.88 14.98 1.58
C LEU A 308 -6.23 14.32 2.81
N ARG A 309 -6.98 13.47 3.52
CA ARG A 309 -6.44 12.71 4.66
C ARG A 309 -5.36 11.73 4.20
N GLU A 310 -5.62 11.00 3.13
CA GLU A 310 -4.64 10.06 2.53
C GLU A 310 -3.35 10.77 2.12
N MET A 311 -3.48 11.94 1.48
CA MET A 311 -2.37 12.78 1.03
C MET A 311 -1.50 13.28 2.19
N THR A 312 -2.13 13.67 3.30
CA THR A 312 -1.46 14.35 4.41
C THR A 312 -1.10 13.42 5.57
N GLY A 313 -1.70 12.24 5.64
CA GLY A 313 -1.64 11.37 6.82
C GLY A 313 -2.30 11.96 8.07
N MET A 314 -2.99 13.09 7.94
CA MET A 314 -3.62 13.78 9.06
C MET A 314 -5.03 13.27 9.32
N VAL A 315 -5.43 13.21 10.59
CA VAL A 315 -6.78 12.83 11.02
C VAL A 315 -7.15 11.42 10.52
N MET A 316 -6.17 10.52 10.56
CA MET A 316 -6.32 9.09 10.27
C MET A 316 -6.05 8.29 11.55
N SER A 317 -7.09 8.12 12.36
CA SER A 317 -7.07 7.33 13.59
C SER A 317 -8.22 6.31 13.62
N GLU A 318 -8.13 5.39 14.57
CA GLU A 318 -9.08 4.30 14.80
C GLU A 318 -10.50 4.80 15.16
N GLU A 319 -10.61 6.05 15.60
CA GLU A 319 -11.88 6.68 16.01
C GLU A 319 -12.68 7.23 14.81
N ASN A 320 -12.06 7.34 13.63
CA ASN A 320 -12.69 7.92 12.46
C ASN A 320 -13.77 7.01 11.85
N LYS A 321 -14.74 7.64 11.17
CA LYS A 321 -15.83 6.98 10.45
C LYS A 321 -15.37 6.19 9.22
N TRP A 322 -14.27 6.63 8.62
CA TRP A 322 -13.66 6.06 7.44
C TRP A 322 -12.25 5.62 7.80
N LEU A 323 -11.92 4.38 7.48
CA LEU A 323 -10.62 3.77 7.71
C LEU A 323 -9.96 3.52 6.36
N ASN A 324 -8.67 3.84 6.25
CA ASN A 324 -7.89 3.58 5.06
C ASN A 324 -7.16 2.25 5.22
N LEU A 325 -7.33 1.35 4.26
CA LEU A 325 -6.71 0.04 4.21
C LEU A 325 -5.70 -0.02 3.06
N SER A 326 -4.61 -0.75 3.28
CA SER A 326 -3.60 -1.03 2.27
C SER A 326 -3.11 -2.48 2.39
N ASP A 327 -2.13 -2.84 1.56
CA ASP A 327 -1.50 -4.16 1.52
C ASP A 327 -1.12 -4.69 2.92
N GLY A 328 -1.32 -5.98 3.16
CA GLY A 328 -0.91 -6.64 4.40
C GLY A 328 0.61 -6.64 4.58
N GLY A 329 1.35 -6.72 3.47
CA GLY A 329 2.82 -6.67 3.41
C GLY A 329 3.43 -5.35 3.87
N HIS A 330 2.64 -4.29 4.06
CA HIS A 330 3.11 -3.05 4.68
C HIS A 330 3.44 -3.20 6.18
N ILE A 331 2.99 -4.29 6.82
CA ILE A 331 3.44 -4.70 8.14
C ILE A 331 4.15 -6.06 8.06
N GLU A 332 3.50 -7.07 7.50
CA GLU A 332 3.99 -8.46 7.50
C GLU A 332 3.38 -9.21 6.30
N ASN A 333 4.24 -9.73 5.41
CA ASN A 333 3.81 -10.23 4.11
C ASN A 333 3.44 -11.72 4.06
N MET A 334 3.79 -12.51 5.08
CA MET A 334 3.52 -13.96 5.14
C MET A 334 2.07 -14.27 5.54
N GLY A 335 1.35 -13.33 6.16
CA GLY A 335 -0.03 -13.52 6.60
C GLY A 335 -0.18 -14.50 7.78
N ILE A 336 0.90 -14.76 8.52
CA ILE A 336 0.95 -15.78 9.58
C ILE A 336 0.61 -15.22 10.94
N PHE A 337 0.78 -13.92 11.14
CA PHE A 337 0.57 -13.27 12.43
C PHE A 337 -0.82 -13.59 13.04
N GLU A 338 -1.86 -13.65 12.22
CA GLU A 338 -3.22 -13.98 12.66
C GLU A 338 -3.41 -15.48 12.99
N LEU A 339 -2.62 -16.38 12.42
CA LEU A 339 -2.56 -17.79 12.82
C LEU A 339 -1.85 -17.95 14.16
N LEU A 340 -0.78 -17.19 14.39
CA LEU A 340 -0.06 -17.17 15.67
C LEU A 340 -0.96 -16.64 16.80
N ARG A 341 -1.75 -15.60 16.55
CA ARG A 341 -2.75 -15.07 17.50
C ARG A 341 -3.77 -16.14 17.91
N ARG A 342 -4.14 -17.02 16.98
CA ARG A 342 -5.02 -18.19 17.20
C ARG A 342 -4.31 -19.39 17.80
N ARG A 343 -2.98 -19.34 17.96
CA ARG A 343 -2.12 -20.41 18.49
C ARG A 343 -2.25 -21.71 17.68
N CYS A 344 -2.30 -21.59 16.35
CA CYS A 344 -2.31 -22.73 15.45
C CYS A 344 -1.07 -23.61 15.66
N LYS A 345 -1.28 -24.89 15.99
CA LYS A 345 -0.17 -25.81 16.33
C LYS A 345 0.71 -26.16 15.13
N PHE A 346 0.15 -26.15 13.94
CA PHE A 346 0.80 -26.56 12.71
C PHE A 346 0.55 -25.51 11.65
N ILE A 347 1.62 -24.96 11.07
CA ILE A 347 1.56 -23.88 10.09
C ILE A 347 2.41 -24.27 8.88
N VAL A 348 1.89 -24.08 7.67
CA VAL A 348 2.68 -24.13 6.44
C VAL A 348 2.77 -22.70 5.92
N CYS A 349 3.98 -22.19 5.84
CA CYS A 349 4.30 -20.87 5.32
C CYS A 349 4.86 -21.02 3.92
N VAL A 350 4.22 -20.40 2.93
CA VAL A 350 4.78 -20.29 1.57
C VAL A 350 5.21 -18.84 1.39
N ASP A 351 6.52 -18.61 1.42
CA ASP A 351 7.11 -17.30 1.21
C ASP A 351 7.32 -17.01 -0.28
N GLY A 352 6.51 -16.09 -0.79
CA GLY A 352 6.58 -15.56 -2.16
C GLY A 352 7.30 -14.20 -2.27
N GLU A 353 7.98 -13.71 -1.23
CA GLU A 353 8.74 -12.46 -1.29
C GLU A 353 9.98 -12.57 -2.20
N ALA A 354 10.20 -11.52 -2.99
CA ALA A 354 11.48 -11.29 -3.64
C ALA A 354 12.52 -10.85 -2.59
N ASP A 355 13.59 -11.64 -2.45
CA ASP A 355 14.65 -11.43 -1.48
C ASP A 355 16.01 -11.75 -2.13
N PRO A 356 16.49 -10.90 -3.06
CA PRO A 356 17.70 -11.18 -3.84
C PRO A 356 18.93 -11.36 -2.97
N GLU A 357 18.99 -10.66 -1.83
CA GLU A 357 20.08 -10.71 -0.85
C GLU A 357 19.89 -11.80 0.22
N SER A 358 18.78 -12.55 0.16
CA SER A 358 18.47 -13.63 1.11
C SER A 358 18.52 -13.17 2.57
N THR A 359 17.99 -11.99 2.85
CA THR A 359 17.95 -11.39 4.19
C THR A 359 16.86 -11.98 5.08
N PHE A 360 15.86 -12.64 4.48
CA PHE A 360 14.66 -13.15 5.13
C PHE A 360 13.89 -12.07 5.90
N GLN A 361 13.86 -10.85 5.36
CA GLN A 361 13.32 -9.67 6.04
C GLN A 361 11.86 -9.86 6.47
N GLY A 362 10.98 -10.38 5.61
CA GLY A 362 9.57 -10.59 5.96
C GLY A 362 9.42 -11.58 7.12
N HIS A 363 10.16 -12.69 7.10
CA HIS A 363 10.15 -13.66 8.19
C HIS A 363 10.67 -13.05 9.51
N LEU A 364 11.80 -12.34 9.49
CA LEU A 364 12.35 -11.72 10.69
C LEU A 364 11.46 -10.59 11.23
N THR A 365 10.70 -9.94 10.35
CA THR A 365 9.63 -8.99 10.74
C THR A 365 8.50 -9.72 11.47
N LEU A 366 8.03 -10.86 10.97
CA LEU A 366 7.06 -11.72 11.66
C LEU A 366 7.56 -12.17 13.04
N VAL A 367 8.81 -12.64 13.15
CA VAL A 367 9.42 -13.07 14.43
C VAL A 367 9.40 -11.92 15.43
N ARG A 368 9.83 -10.72 15.01
CA ARG A 368 9.83 -9.52 15.85
C ARG A 368 8.43 -9.16 16.33
N HIS A 369 7.44 -9.13 15.45
CA HIS A 369 6.06 -8.81 15.82
C HIS A 369 5.45 -9.87 16.72
N ALA A 370 5.66 -11.17 16.44
CA ALA A 370 5.17 -12.26 17.27
C ALA A 370 5.73 -12.17 18.71
N GLN A 371 7.00 -11.82 18.85
CA GLN A 371 7.65 -11.70 20.15
C GLN A 371 7.20 -10.44 20.91
N ILE A 372 7.15 -9.28 20.26
CA ILE A 372 6.80 -8.01 20.91
C ILE A 372 5.30 -7.97 21.26
N ASP A 373 4.43 -8.35 20.32
CA ASP A 373 2.98 -8.14 20.45
C ASP A 373 2.28 -9.32 21.16
N LEU A 374 2.79 -10.54 21.00
CA LEU A 374 2.13 -11.77 21.49
C LEU A 374 2.98 -12.57 22.50
N GLY A 375 4.24 -12.20 22.72
CA GLY A 375 5.18 -12.96 23.54
C GLY A 375 5.54 -14.33 22.95
N ILE A 376 5.24 -14.58 21.67
CA ILE A 376 5.47 -15.85 20.99
C ILE A 376 6.90 -15.86 20.46
N ARG A 377 7.66 -16.90 20.78
CA ARG A 377 9.02 -17.10 20.26
C ARG A 377 8.98 -18.05 19.07
N ILE A 378 9.57 -17.63 17.96
CA ILE A 378 9.81 -18.48 16.79
C ILE A 378 11.31 -18.67 16.71
N GLU A 379 11.77 -19.90 16.46
CA GLU A 379 13.18 -20.25 16.39
C GLU A 379 13.54 -20.56 14.92
N PRO A 380 13.77 -19.53 14.08
CA PRO A 380 14.11 -19.74 12.68
C PRO A 380 15.54 -20.27 12.53
N ARG A 381 15.74 -21.12 11.52
CA ARG A 381 17.04 -21.64 11.10
C ARG A 381 17.14 -21.47 9.59
N PHE A 382 18.00 -20.58 9.11
CA PHE A 382 18.05 -20.27 7.68
C PHE A 382 19.25 -20.89 6.96
N ASP A 383 20.14 -21.58 7.66
CA ASP A 383 21.45 -21.98 7.13
C ASP A 383 21.32 -22.83 5.86
N GLU A 384 20.38 -23.78 5.84
CA GLU A 384 20.17 -24.71 4.72
C GLU A 384 19.38 -24.09 3.55
N ILE A 385 18.47 -23.15 3.85
CA ILE A 385 17.63 -22.49 2.82
C ILE A 385 18.30 -21.25 2.23
N ARG A 386 19.30 -20.68 2.92
CA ARG A 386 20.11 -19.57 2.42
C ARG A 386 20.95 -20.05 1.24
N PRO A 387 20.86 -19.39 0.07
CA PRO A 387 21.67 -19.78 -1.08
C PRO A 387 23.15 -19.52 -0.81
N ASP A 388 23.99 -20.40 -1.33
CA ASP A 388 25.44 -20.22 -1.34
C ASP A 388 25.79 -18.94 -2.14
N PRO A 389 26.69 -18.07 -1.63
CA PRO A 389 26.98 -16.79 -2.28
C PRO A 389 27.55 -16.91 -3.69
N ASN A 390 28.25 -18.00 -4.01
CA ASN A 390 28.91 -18.18 -5.30
C ASN A 390 27.97 -18.82 -6.33
N SER A 391 27.39 -19.95 -5.95
CA SER A 391 26.55 -20.75 -6.85
C SER A 391 25.09 -20.26 -6.89
N ARG A 392 24.66 -19.48 -5.88
CA ARG A 392 23.29 -19.02 -5.69
C ARG A 392 22.27 -20.17 -5.63
N PHE A 393 22.72 -21.37 -5.25
CA PHE A 393 21.85 -22.51 -4.93
C PHE A 393 21.72 -22.67 -3.42
N SER A 394 20.50 -22.94 -2.96
CA SER A 394 20.19 -23.37 -1.59
C SER A 394 20.37 -24.89 -1.49
N ARG A 395 20.51 -25.41 -0.26
CA ARG A 395 20.54 -26.87 -0.03
C ARG A 395 19.15 -27.49 0.05
N THR A 396 18.16 -26.69 0.43
CA THR A 396 16.75 -27.07 0.52
C THR A 396 15.85 -25.89 0.15
N HIS A 397 14.63 -26.19 -0.28
CA HIS A 397 13.56 -25.20 -0.48
C HIS A 397 12.72 -24.94 0.77
N SER A 398 12.87 -25.79 1.81
CA SER A 398 12.01 -25.72 2.99
C SER A 398 12.74 -26.09 4.27
N GLN A 399 12.30 -25.49 5.37
CA GLN A 399 12.84 -25.74 6.71
C GLN A 399 11.71 -25.73 7.76
N LEU A 400 11.83 -26.60 8.77
CA LEU A 400 10.88 -26.67 9.89
C LEU A 400 11.36 -25.82 11.07
N PHE A 401 10.50 -24.93 11.57
CA PHE A 401 10.77 -24.08 12.74
C PHE A 401 9.88 -24.46 13.93
N ARG A 402 10.43 -24.28 15.13
CA ARG A 402 9.68 -24.40 16.38
C ARG A 402 9.03 -23.08 16.75
N ILE A 403 7.76 -23.14 17.18
CA ILE A 403 7.02 -22.02 17.75
C ILE A 403 6.76 -22.32 19.23
N VAL A 404 7.22 -21.46 20.11
CA VAL A 404 6.97 -21.55 21.55
C VAL A 404 5.91 -20.53 21.93
N TYR A 405 4.75 -21.05 22.33
CA TYR A 405 3.64 -20.24 22.79
C TYR A 405 3.64 -20.10 24.32
N PRO A 406 3.66 -18.87 24.86
CA PRO A 406 3.67 -18.65 26.30
C PRO A 406 2.32 -18.95 26.93
N LYS A 407 2.28 -19.18 28.25
CA LYS A 407 1.01 -19.15 29.01
C LYS A 407 0.42 -17.75 28.93
N THR A 408 -0.87 -17.64 28.67
CA THR A 408 -1.56 -16.35 28.51
C THR A 408 -2.34 -15.97 29.76
N GLY A 409 -2.61 -14.66 29.93
CA GLY A 409 -3.41 -14.15 31.04
C GLY A 409 -4.87 -14.62 31.05
N ASP A 410 -5.39 -15.04 29.89
CA ASP A 410 -6.74 -15.63 29.73
C ASP A 410 -6.79 -17.14 30.07
N GLY A 411 -5.70 -17.71 30.58
CA GLY A 411 -5.64 -19.09 31.08
C GLY A 411 -5.25 -20.16 30.06
N ARG A 412 -4.99 -19.81 28.79
CA ARG A 412 -4.49 -20.81 27.82
C ARG A 412 -3.08 -21.29 28.21
N PRO A 413 -2.82 -22.60 28.23
CA PRO A 413 -1.54 -23.14 28.67
C PRO A 413 -0.43 -22.82 27.66
N ALA A 414 0.82 -22.84 28.15
CA ALA A 414 1.98 -22.85 27.27
C ALA A 414 1.95 -24.07 26.34
N GLY A 415 2.55 -23.95 25.16
CA GLY A 415 2.56 -25.03 24.19
C GLY A 415 3.60 -24.83 23.10
N VAL A 416 3.84 -25.89 22.34
CA VAL A 416 4.76 -25.88 21.19
C VAL A 416 3.95 -26.10 19.92
N GLY A 417 4.24 -25.29 18.90
CA GLY A 417 3.79 -25.49 17.53
C GLY A 417 4.98 -25.68 16.59
N LEU A 418 4.67 -26.10 15.37
CA LEU A 418 5.62 -26.31 14.29
C LEU A 418 5.19 -25.50 13.08
N MET A 419 6.16 -24.91 12.40
CA MET A 419 5.92 -24.19 11.16
C MET A 419 6.88 -24.64 10.08
N LEU A 420 6.34 -25.22 9.01
CA LEU A 420 7.09 -25.54 7.82
C LEU A 420 7.17 -24.29 6.95
N TYR A 421 8.37 -23.77 6.76
CA TYR A 421 8.64 -22.59 5.95
C TYR A 421 9.21 -23.00 4.60
N LEU A 422 8.53 -22.63 3.53
CA LEU A 422 8.92 -22.86 2.15
C LEU A 422 9.28 -21.52 1.51
N LYS A 423 10.37 -21.49 0.74
CA LYS A 423 10.75 -20.33 -0.06
C LYS A 423 11.06 -20.80 -1.48
N LEU A 424 10.71 -19.98 -2.47
CA LEU A 424 11.22 -20.17 -3.81
C LEU A 424 12.74 -19.99 -3.79
N SER A 425 13.45 -21.08 -4.01
CA SER A 425 14.90 -21.13 -4.12
C SER A 425 15.28 -22.14 -5.19
N LEU A 426 16.56 -22.15 -5.58
CA LEU A 426 17.07 -23.12 -6.54
C LEU A 426 18.06 -24.04 -5.83
N THR A 427 17.99 -25.34 -6.05
CA THR A 427 18.84 -26.41 -5.50
C THR A 427 19.73 -27.07 -6.55
N GLY A 428 19.48 -26.84 -7.84
CA GLY A 428 20.28 -27.33 -8.97
C GLY A 428 19.74 -28.60 -9.63
N ASP A 429 18.73 -29.22 -9.04
CA ASP A 429 18.01 -30.38 -9.57
C ASP A 429 16.75 -30.00 -10.38
N GLU A 430 16.57 -28.72 -10.69
CA GLU A 430 15.43 -28.26 -11.48
C GLU A 430 15.47 -28.79 -12.92
N GLY A 431 14.29 -28.82 -13.54
CA GLY A 431 14.14 -29.15 -14.96
C GLY A 431 14.88 -28.17 -15.89
N GLU A 432 15.23 -28.64 -17.09
CA GLU A 432 16.02 -27.88 -18.07
C GLU A 432 15.39 -26.54 -18.50
N LEU A 433 14.06 -26.44 -18.47
CA LEU A 433 13.36 -25.18 -18.73
C LEU A 433 13.69 -24.10 -17.68
N LEU A 434 13.70 -24.46 -16.39
CA LEU A 434 14.05 -23.55 -15.31
C LEU A 434 15.53 -23.17 -15.35
N LYS A 435 16.41 -24.13 -15.67
CA LYS A 435 17.85 -23.88 -15.86
C LYS A 435 18.10 -22.90 -17.02
N ARG A 436 17.41 -23.09 -18.15
CA ARG A 436 17.47 -22.16 -19.29
C ARG A 436 16.90 -20.79 -18.94
N TYR A 437 15.77 -20.73 -18.25
CA TYR A 437 15.19 -19.45 -17.84
C TYR A 437 16.14 -18.68 -16.91
N ARG A 438 16.74 -19.37 -15.91
CA ARG A 438 17.74 -18.80 -15.00
C ARG A 438 18.98 -18.29 -15.74
N SER A 439 19.46 -19.00 -16.77
CA SER A 439 20.65 -18.55 -17.52
C SER A 439 20.42 -17.26 -18.30
N MET A 440 19.18 -17.01 -18.72
CA MET A 440 18.75 -15.77 -19.35
C MET A 440 18.36 -14.69 -18.32
N ASN A 441 17.93 -15.09 -17.12
CA ASN A 441 17.42 -14.21 -16.06
C ASN A 441 18.13 -14.49 -14.71
N PRO A 442 19.32 -13.93 -14.46
CA PRO A 442 20.11 -14.20 -13.26
C PRO A 442 19.44 -13.80 -11.93
N ASP A 443 18.49 -12.87 -11.98
CA ASP A 443 17.70 -12.43 -10.81
C ASP A 443 16.67 -13.48 -10.37
N PHE A 444 16.33 -14.48 -11.20
CA PHE A 444 15.36 -15.53 -10.88
C PHE A 444 15.87 -16.42 -9.73
N PRO A 445 15.04 -16.74 -8.70
CA PRO A 445 13.59 -16.47 -8.56
C PRO A 445 13.24 -15.22 -7.73
N HIS A 446 14.15 -14.26 -7.61
CA HIS A 446 13.99 -13.02 -6.85
C HIS A 446 13.88 -11.77 -7.74
N GLN A 447 13.28 -11.91 -8.93
CA GLN A 447 12.98 -10.76 -9.79
C GLN A 447 12.09 -9.75 -9.02
N SER A 448 12.29 -8.45 -9.31
CA SER A 448 11.66 -7.38 -8.55
C SER A 448 10.13 -7.40 -8.67
N THR A 449 9.44 -7.32 -7.53
CA THR A 449 7.97 -7.21 -7.43
C THR A 449 7.41 -5.87 -7.92
N LEU A 450 8.27 -4.91 -8.29
CA LEU A 450 7.85 -3.72 -9.01
C LEU A 450 7.31 -4.05 -10.40
N ASP A 451 7.75 -5.17 -11.00
CA ASP A 451 7.10 -5.73 -12.18
C ASP A 451 5.96 -6.65 -11.76
N GLN A 452 4.74 -6.19 -11.97
CA GLN A 452 3.51 -6.93 -11.67
C GLN A 452 2.88 -7.56 -12.92
N PHE A 453 3.56 -7.52 -14.07
CA PHE A 453 3.02 -8.00 -15.35
C PHE A 453 3.96 -9.01 -15.99
N TYR A 454 3.90 -10.23 -15.47
CA TYR A 454 4.65 -11.35 -16.02
C TYR A 454 4.21 -11.64 -17.45
N ASP A 455 5.18 -11.89 -18.32
CA ASP A 455 4.92 -12.56 -19.58
C ASP A 455 4.67 -14.07 -19.35
N GLU A 456 4.35 -14.78 -20.42
CA GLU A 456 4.02 -16.20 -20.34
C GLU A 456 5.20 -17.04 -19.84
N GLU A 457 6.42 -16.73 -20.29
CA GLU A 457 7.63 -17.49 -19.93
C GLU A 457 7.97 -17.29 -18.45
N GLN A 458 7.94 -16.05 -17.96
CA GLN A 458 8.16 -15.72 -16.56
C GLN A 458 7.11 -16.36 -15.65
N PHE A 459 5.82 -16.24 -16.01
CA PHE A 459 4.74 -16.84 -15.24
C PHE A 459 4.90 -18.36 -15.15
N GLU A 460 5.18 -19.02 -16.27
CA GLU A 460 5.37 -20.46 -16.31
C GLU A 460 6.61 -20.91 -15.54
N ALA A 461 7.72 -20.16 -15.60
CA ALA A 461 8.92 -20.43 -14.81
C ALA A 461 8.64 -20.39 -13.30
N TYR A 462 7.94 -19.35 -12.81
CA TYR A 462 7.55 -19.26 -11.40
C TYR A 462 6.56 -20.37 -11.01
N ARG A 463 5.59 -20.70 -11.87
CA ARG A 463 4.64 -21.79 -11.63
C ARG A 463 5.34 -23.14 -11.53
N GLN A 464 6.22 -23.46 -12.48
CA GLN A 464 6.99 -24.70 -12.50
C GLN A 464 7.93 -24.81 -11.30
N LEU A 465 8.61 -23.72 -10.92
CA LEU A 465 9.44 -23.72 -9.73
C LEU A 465 8.60 -23.94 -8.46
N GLY A 466 7.42 -23.32 -8.36
CA GLY A 466 6.50 -23.56 -7.24
C GLY A 466 6.06 -25.02 -7.14
N VAL A 467 5.79 -25.67 -8.28
CA VAL A 467 5.48 -27.11 -8.33
C VAL A 467 6.70 -27.93 -7.88
N HIS A 468 7.90 -27.66 -8.40
CA HIS A 468 9.15 -28.34 -8.02
C HIS A 468 9.40 -28.26 -6.51
N VAL A 469 9.28 -27.06 -5.94
CA VAL A 469 9.42 -26.85 -4.48
C VAL A 469 8.39 -27.65 -3.70
N ALA A 470 7.12 -27.62 -4.12
CA ALA A 470 6.06 -28.35 -3.43
C ALA A 470 6.25 -29.88 -3.53
N GLU A 471 6.54 -30.41 -4.71
CA GLU A 471 6.78 -31.84 -4.90
C GLU A 471 7.96 -32.34 -4.07
N GLY A 472 9.05 -31.56 -3.99
CA GLY A 472 10.19 -31.86 -3.13
C GLY A 472 9.84 -31.82 -1.63
N THR A 473 9.18 -30.74 -1.17
CA THR A 473 8.83 -30.57 0.25
C THR A 473 7.79 -31.57 0.74
N PHE A 474 6.86 -31.98 -0.12
CA PHE A 474 5.80 -32.93 0.22
C PHE A 474 6.10 -34.36 -0.28
N ALA A 475 7.36 -34.64 -0.67
CA ALA A 475 7.78 -35.95 -1.15
C ALA A 475 7.58 -37.04 -0.07
N PRO A 476 7.01 -38.21 -0.43
CA PRO A 476 6.86 -39.33 0.50
C PRO A 476 8.19 -39.81 1.11
N ALA A 477 9.31 -39.57 0.41
CA ALA A 477 10.66 -39.92 0.86
C ALA A 477 11.12 -39.20 2.14
N LEU A 478 10.48 -38.07 2.49
CA LEU A 478 10.78 -37.34 3.73
C LEU A 478 10.10 -37.96 4.96
N MET A 479 9.18 -38.92 4.76
CA MET A 479 8.44 -39.59 5.85
C MET A 479 9.25 -40.78 6.39
N THR A 480 9.39 -40.86 7.71
CA THR A 480 10.23 -41.86 8.38
C THR A 480 9.50 -43.15 8.74
N ARG A 481 8.16 -43.12 8.85
CA ARG A 481 7.36 -44.29 9.28
C ARG A 481 6.30 -44.69 8.27
N THR A 482 5.50 -43.73 7.80
CA THR A 482 4.42 -43.98 6.85
C THR A 482 4.47 -42.94 5.75
N SER A 483 4.54 -43.37 4.49
CA SER A 483 4.51 -42.49 3.31
C SER A 483 3.21 -41.69 3.18
N GLU A 484 2.12 -42.19 3.77
CA GLU A 484 0.78 -41.57 3.75
C GLU A 484 0.22 -41.46 5.18
N PRO A 485 0.59 -40.42 5.94
CA PRO A 485 0.02 -40.21 7.27
C PRO A 485 -1.48 -39.87 7.20
N ASN A 486 -2.25 -40.47 8.10
CA ASN A 486 -3.73 -40.33 8.15
C ASN A 486 -4.22 -38.93 8.56
N ASP A 487 -3.35 -38.12 9.18
CA ASP A 487 -3.69 -36.77 9.61
C ASP A 487 -2.48 -35.82 9.59
N VAL A 488 -2.77 -34.51 9.64
CA VAL A 488 -1.78 -33.43 9.60
C VAL A 488 -0.82 -33.49 10.80
N ARG A 489 -1.29 -33.95 11.97
CA ARG A 489 -0.44 -34.03 13.17
C ARG A 489 0.65 -35.08 12.96
N SER A 490 0.27 -36.28 12.55
CA SER A 490 1.19 -37.39 12.29
C SER A 490 2.21 -37.00 11.23
N TRP A 491 1.79 -36.26 10.20
CA TRP A 491 2.69 -35.73 9.18
C TRP A 491 3.73 -34.76 9.76
N PHE A 492 3.30 -33.76 10.55
CA PHE A 492 4.23 -32.81 11.19
C PHE A 492 5.15 -33.48 12.21
N GLU A 493 4.68 -34.48 12.96
CA GLU A 493 5.49 -35.23 13.92
C GLU A 493 6.58 -36.05 13.22
N GLN A 494 6.27 -36.66 12.07
CA GLN A 494 7.26 -37.37 11.26
C GLN A 494 8.29 -36.42 10.64
N LEU A 495 7.84 -35.27 10.12
CA LEU A 495 8.76 -34.22 9.64
C LEU A 495 9.65 -33.70 10.76
N ALA A 496 9.11 -33.47 11.95
CA ALA A 496 9.89 -33.02 13.10
C ALA A 496 10.97 -34.02 13.48
N ALA A 497 10.67 -35.33 13.44
CA ALA A 497 11.66 -36.36 13.71
C ALA A 497 12.81 -36.40 12.69
N ASN A 498 12.57 -35.93 11.46
CA ASN A 498 13.57 -35.92 10.38
C ASN A 498 14.35 -34.60 10.32
N MET A 499 13.65 -33.46 10.45
CA MET A 499 14.19 -32.12 10.15
C MET A 499 14.63 -31.32 11.39
N LEU A 500 14.21 -31.70 12.59
CA LEU A 500 14.63 -31.01 13.83
C LEU A 500 15.66 -31.85 14.57
N GLU A 501 16.77 -31.22 14.95
CA GLU A 501 17.69 -31.79 15.93
C GLU A 501 16.95 -32.05 17.26
N PRO A 502 17.29 -33.13 17.98
CA PRO A 502 16.80 -33.37 19.33
C PRO A 502 17.00 -32.11 20.17
N ALA A 503 15.98 -31.71 20.92
CA ALA A 503 16.14 -30.59 21.86
C ALA A 503 17.28 -30.91 22.83
N LYS A 504 18.28 -30.02 22.91
CA LYS A 504 19.35 -30.10 23.93
C LYS A 504 18.80 -29.78 25.31
#